data_AF-A0A1L5L4I1-F1
#
_entry.id   AF-A0A1L5L4I1-F1
#
_cell.length_a   1.000
_cell.length_b   1.000
_cell.length_c   1.000
_cell.angle_alpha   90.00
_cell.angle_beta   90.00
_cell.angle_gamma   90.00
#
_symmetry.space_group_name_H-M   'P 1'
#
loop_
_entity.id
_entity.type
_entity.pdbx_description
1 polymer ?
#
loop_
_entity_poly.entity_id
_entity_poly.type
_entity_poly.pdbx_seq_one_letter_code
_entity_poly.pdbx_strand_id
1 'polypeptide(L)'
;TNANILMQSDYFFIPCAPDYFCYMAIESLSDTFPKRRQAYQKMAQLDAFKKATYKMKTTPPTFIGTIQQRYRPRNGLPAKAFAEWIDNINRLVCESLVPSLKACGMCVAEEKTECFLEPYNLANISDFNSLIAQAQEHRVPVFLLTKEQVGKTGRVWDNMEKSRDEFHSTFKTLAKRIVQITE
;
A
#
# COMPACT_ATOMS: atom_id res chain seq x y z
N THR A 1 -3.58 0.55 -20.16
CA THR A 1 -4.55 0.68 -19.04
C THR A 1 -3.87 0.29 -17.74
N ASN A 2 -4.42 0.67 -16.57
CA ASN A 2 -3.87 0.25 -15.27
C ASN A 2 -3.86 -1.27 -15.10
N ALA A 3 -4.79 -1.98 -15.74
CA ALA A 3 -4.81 -3.45 -15.77
C ALA A 3 -3.59 -4.04 -16.48
N ASN A 4 -3.07 -3.42 -17.55
CA ASN A 4 -1.84 -3.88 -18.21
C ASN A 4 -0.64 -3.77 -17.27
N ILE A 5 -0.52 -2.64 -16.55
CA ILE A 5 0.59 -2.42 -15.61
C ILE A 5 0.54 -3.49 -14.52
N LEU A 6 -0.62 -3.63 -13.86
CA LEU A 6 -0.81 -4.64 -12.81
C LEU A 6 -0.49 -6.06 -13.31
N MET A 7 -1.04 -6.46 -14.46
CA MET A 7 -0.88 -7.83 -14.97
C MET A 7 0.53 -8.13 -15.49
N GLN A 8 1.39 -7.12 -15.65
CA GLN A 8 2.82 -7.30 -15.95
C GLN A 8 3.71 -7.12 -14.72
N SER A 9 3.19 -6.73 -13.56
CA SER A 9 3.95 -6.67 -12.31
C SER A 9 4.28 -8.06 -11.76
N ASP A 10 5.30 -8.16 -10.93
CA ASP A 10 5.57 -9.34 -10.09
C ASP A 10 4.74 -9.29 -8.81
N TYR A 11 4.74 -8.12 -8.16
CA TYR A 11 4.06 -7.91 -6.89
C TYR A 11 3.25 -6.62 -6.91
N PHE A 12 2.26 -6.54 -6.02
CA PHE A 12 1.52 -5.31 -5.78
C PHE A 12 1.01 -5.24 -4.34
N PHE A 13 0.92 -4.03 -3.81
CA PHE A 13 0.20 -3.72 -2.58
C PHE A 13 -0.91 -2.70 -2.86
N ILE A 14 -1.90 -2.61 -1.98
CA ILE A 14 -3.03 -1.68 -2.13
C ILE A 14 -2.94 -0.60 -1.07
N PRO A 15 -2.72 0.66 -1.44
CA PRO A 15 -2.79 1.75 -0.50
C PRO A 15 -4.25 2.05 -0.15
N CYS A 16 -4.56 2.10 1.14
CA CYS A 16 -5.90 2.26 1.70
C CYS A 16 -6.02 3.58 2.47
N ALA A 17 -7.12 4.29 2.28
CA ALA A 17 -7.50 5.39 3.17
C ALA A 17 -8.51 4.86 4.20
N PRO A 18 -8.46 5.29 5.47
CA PRO A 18 -9.39 4.85 6.52
C PRO A 18 -10.75 5.53 6.38
N ASP A 19 -11.47 5.21 5.30
CA ASP A 19 -12.79 5.76 5.00
C ASP A 19 -13.71 4.74 4.31
N TYR A 20 -14.99 5.11 4.21
CA TYR A 20 -16.03 4.28 3.59
C TYR A 20 -15.79 4.02 2.09
N PHE A 21 -15.23 4.98 1.36
CA PHE A 21 -14.99 4.81 -0.08
C PHE A 21 -13.91 3.78 -0.34
N CYS A 22 -12.85 3.77 0.47
CA CYS A 22 -11.82 2.76 0.42
C CYS A 22 -12.36 1.38 0.79
N TYR A 23 -13.23 1.29 1.80
CA TYR A 23 -13.91 0.04 2.14
C TYR A 23 -14.67 -0.53 0.92
N MET A 24 -15.52 0.29 0.29
CA MET A 24 -16.25 -0.10 -0.93
C MET A 24 -15.32 -0.46 -2.09
N ALA A 25 -14.18 0.24 -2.21
CA ALA A 25 -13.20 -0.05 -3.24
C ALA A 25 -12.55 -1.43 -3.02
N ILE A 26 -12.18 -1.79 -1.79
CA ILE A 26 -11.64 -3.12 -1.47
C ILE A 26 -12.67 -4.21 -1.81
N GLU A 27 -13.93 -4.01 -1.44
CA GLU A 27 -15.01 -4.95 -1.78
C GLU A 27 -15.15 -5.13 -3.30
N SER A 28 -15.13 -4.03 -4.06
CA SER A 28 -15.17 -4.09 -5.53
C SER A 28 -13.95 -4.78 -6.15
N LEU A 29 -12.77 -4.63 -5.53
CA LEU A 29 -11.53 -5.26 -5.98
C LEU A 29 -11.54 -6.77 -5.77
N SER A 30 -12.22 -7.28 -4.74
CA SER A 30 -12.43 -8.72 -4.53
C SER A 30 -13.07 -9.38 -5.74
N ASP A 31 -13.96 -8.71 -6.45
CA ASP A 31 -14.56 -9.22 -7.68
C ASP A 31 -13.77 -8.89 -8.94
N THR A 32 -13.18 -7.70 -8.98
CA THR A 32 -12.56 -7.15 -10.19
C THR A 32 -11.25 -7.85 -10.53
N PHE A 33 -10.42 -8.18 -9.53
CA PHE A 33 -9.13 -8.82 -9.79
C PHE A 33 -9.24 -10.22 -10.40
N PRO A 34 -10.07 -11.15 -9.89
CA PRO A 34 -10.28 -12.45 -10.53
C PRO A 34 -10.77 -12.35 -11.98
N LYS A 35 -11.73 -11.46 -12.25
CA LYS A 35 -12.25 -11.22 -13.61
C LYS A 35 -11.14 -10.74 -14.55
N ARG A 36 -10.30 -9.81 -14.08
CA ARG A 36 -9.14 -9.35 -14.86
C ARG A 36 -8.14 -10.47 -15.08
N ARG A 37 -7.80 -11.25 -14.05
CA ARG A 37 -6.90 -12.40 -14.20
C ARG A 37 -7.39 -13.35 -15.28
N GLN A 38 -8.66 -13.73 -15.23
CA GLN A 38 -9.26 -14.62 -16.22
C GLN A 38 -9.23 -14.02 -17.64
N ALA A 39 -9.54 -12.74 -17.79
CA ALA A 39 -9.48 -12.05 -19.08
C ALA A 39 -8.05 -12.07 -19.66
N TYR A 40 -7.04 -11.77 -18.85
CA TYR A 40 -5.64 -11.77 -19.30
C TYR A 40 -5.11 -13.17 -19.59
N GLN A 41 -5.55 -14.19 -18.84
CA GLN A 41 -5.25 -15.59 -19.18
C GLN A 41 -5.76 -15.96 -20.56
N LYS A 42 -7.00 -15.56 -20.90
CA LYS A 42 -7.58 -15.81 -22.23
C LYS A 42 -6.83 -15.03 -23.32
N MET A 43 -6.53 -13.75 -23.08
CA MET A 43 -5.78 -12.92 -24.02
C MET A 43 -4.40 -13.48 -24.32
N ALA A 44 -3.68 -13.97 -23.30
CA ALA A 44 -2.36 -14.57 -23.46
C ALA A 44 -2.36 -15.83 -24.36
N GLN A 45 -3.53 -16.46 -24.59
CA GLN A 45 -3.66 -17.60 -25.48
C GLN A 45 -3.76 -17.24 -26.96
N LEU A 46 -4.05 -15.98 -27.30
CA LEU A 46 -4.20 -15.54 -28.69
C LEU A 46 -2.84 -15.47 -29.39
N ASP A 47 -2.79 -15.88 -30.65
CA ASP A 47 -1.55 -15.94 -31.44
C ASP A 47 -0.84 -14.59 -31.54
N ALA A 48 -1.60 -13.49 -31.61
CA ALA A 48 -1.06 -12.13 -31.64
C ALA A 48 -0.18 -11.83 -30.42
N PHE A 49 -0.55 -12.32 -29.23
CA PHE A 49 0.21 -12.11 -28.00
C PHE A 49 1.29 -13.17 -27.77
N LYS A 50 1.11 -14.41 -28.28
CA LYS A 50 2.15 -15.45 -28.24
C LYS A 50 3.36 -15.10 -29.11
N LYS A 51 3.12 -14.47 -30.25
CA LYS A 51 4.16 -14.07 -31.23
C LYS A 51 4.68 -12.65 -31.01
N ALA A 52 4.14 -11.92 -30.03
CA ALA A 52 4.59 -10.56 -29.74
C ALA A 52 6.03 -10.55 -29.23
N THR A 53 6.80 -9.52 -29.60
CA THR A 53 8.16 -9.27 -29.10
C THR A 53 8.15 -9.11 -27.57
N TYR A 54 7.14 -8.40 -27.04
CA TYR A 54 6.89 -8.28 -25.61
C TYR A 54 5.83 -9.29 -25.19
N LYS A 55 6.30 -10.41 -24.63
CA LYS A 55 5.42 -11.50 -24.19
C LYS A 55 4.65 -11.07 -22.94
N MET A 56 3.39 -11.47 -22.87
CA MET A 56 2.61 -11.36 -21.63
C MET A 56 3.16 -12.32 -20.59
N LYS A 57 3.30 -11.87 -19.35
CA LYS A 57 3.63 -12.76 -18.23
C LYS A 57 2.63 -13.90 -18.09
N THR A 58 3.16 -15.09 -17.81
CA THR A 58 2.39 -16.31 -17.60
C THR A 58 1.90 -16.41 -16.15
N THR A 59 2.71 -15.93 -15.21
CA THR A 59 2.38 -15.79 -13.80
C THR A 59 1.58 -14.50 -13.55
N PRO A 60 0.56 -14.53 -12.68
CA PRO A 60 -0.13 -13.32 -12.28
C PRO A 60 0.70 -12.53 -11.25
N PRO A 61 0.40 -11.24 -11.04
CA PRO A 61 1.01 -10.49 -9.96
C PRO A 61 0.53 -11.00 -8.60
N THR A 62 1.43 -11.01 -7.62
CA THR A 62 1.17 -11.47 -6.25
C THR A 62 0.85 -10.29 -5.34
N PHE A 63 -0.30 -10.33 -4.68
CA PHE A 63 -0.68 -9.38 -3.63
C PHE A 63 0.17 -9.61 -2.39
N ILE A 64 0.84 -8.55 -1.96
CA ILE A 64 1.75 -8.56 -0.81
C ILE A 64 1.23 -7.76 0.39
N GLY A 65 0.01 -7.22 0.32
CA GLY A 65 -0.62 -6.53 1.46
C GLY A 65 -1.17 -5.14 1.14
N THR A 66 -1.64 -4.47 2.19
CA THR A 66 -2.18 -3.12 2.17
C THR A 66 -1.28 -2.16 2.95
N ILE A 67 -1.46 -0.87 2.71
CA ILE A 67 -0.85 0.19 3.52
C ILE A 67 -1.96 1.15 3.89
N GLN A 68 -2.23 1.34 5.18
CA GLN A 68 -3.16 2.36 5.64
C GLN A 68 -2.46 3.72 5.61
N GLN A 69 -3.06 4.72 4.97
CA GLN A 69 -2.45 6.04 4.79
C GLN A 69 -3.42 7.18 5.09
N ARG A 70 -2.86 8.38 5.29
CA ARG A 70 -3.61 9.66 5.41
C ARG A 70 -4.55 9.73 6.62
N TYR A 71 -4.33 8.92 7.65
CA TYR A 71 -5.03 9.09 8.92
C TYR A 71 -4.39 10.20 9.74
N ARG A 72 -5.19 10.89 10.55
CA ARG A 72 -4.68 11.87 11.51
C ARG A 72 -4.53 11.22 12.89
N PRO A 73 -3.31 11.14 13.45
CA PRO A 73 -3.12 10.58 14.77
C PRO A 73 -3.59 11.54 15.87
N ARG A 74 -4.00 10.98 17.00
CA ARG A 74 -4.20 11.66 18.28
C ARG A 74 -3.37 10.90 19.32
N ASN A 75 -2.32 11.52 19.84
CA ASN A 75 -1.32 10.88 20.72
C ASN A 75 -0.58 9.68 20.09
N GLY A 76 -0.21 9.77 18.81
CA GLY A 76 0.55 8.71 18.10
C GLY A 76 -0.30 7.55 17.57
N LEU A 77 -1.55 7.40 18.03
CA LEU A 77 -2.50 6.42 17.52
C LEU A 77 -3.51 7.07 16.58
N PRO A 78 -4.11 6.35 15.60
CA PRO A 78 -5.21 6.89 14.81
C PRO A 78 -6.33 7.42 15.73
N ALA A 79 -6.92 8.57 15.39
CA ALA A 79 -8.12 9.02 16.11
C ALA A 79 -9.21 7.94 16.00
N LYS A 80 -10.05 7.78 17.04
CA LYS A 80 -11.01 6.65 17.17
C LYS A 80 -11.76 6.31 15.88
N ALA A 81 -12.30 7.31 15.18
CA ALA A 81 -13.01 7.09 13.91
C ALA A 81 -12.13 6.49 12.80
N PHE A 82 -10.85 6.87 12.72
CA PHE A 82 -9.91 6.27 11.77
C PHE A 82 -9.49 4.87 12.19
N ALA A 83 -9.34 4.60 13.49
CA ALA A 83 -9.03 3.26 13.99
C ALA A 83 -10.14 2.27 13.60
N GLU A 84 -11.41 2.61 13.82
CA GLU A 84 -12.55 1.78 13.44
C GLU A 84 -12.58 1.47 11.93
N TRP A 85 -12.24 2.45 11.07
CA TRP A 85 -12.12 2.20 9.64
C TRP A 85 -10.94 1.31 9.27
N ILE A 86 -9.78 1.50 9.91
CA ILE A 86 -8.60 0.65 9.70
C ILE A 86 -8.95 -0.80 10.04
N ASP A 87 -9.57 -1.02 11.19
CA ASP A 87 -9.96 -2.37 11.64
C ASP A 87 -10.96 -3.01 10.66
N ASN A 88 -11.97 -2.25 10.24
CA ASN A 88 -12.95 -2.73 9.26
C ASN A 88 -12.32 -3.06 7.90
N ILE A 89 -11.38 -2.24 7.41
CA ILE A 89 -10.68 -2.49 6.16
C ILE A 89 -9.77 -3.71 6.28
N ASN A 90 -8.99 -3.82 7.37
CA ASN A 90 -8.11 -4.96 7.60
C ASN A 90 -8.90 -6.27 7.66
N ARG A 91 -10.07 -6.24 8.34
CA ARG A 91 -10.99 -7.37 8.39
C ARG A 91 -11.55 -7.71 7.00
N LEU A 92 -12.03 -6.74 6.24
CA LEU A 92 -12.52 -6.95 4.88
C LEU A 92 -11.44 -7.54 3.95
N VAL A 93 -10.19 -7.08 4.08
CA VAL A 93 -9.05 -7.63 3.34
C VAL A 93 -8.88 -9.12 3.65
N CYS A 94 -8.92 -9.50 4.93
CA CYS A 94 -8.75 -10.89 5.36
C CYS A 94 -9.94 -11.78 4.99
N GLU A 95 -11.17 -11.28 5.11
CA GLU A 95 -12.41 -12.05 4.95
C GLU A 95 -12.87 -12.15 3.49
N SER A 96 -12.51 -11.19 2.63
CA SER A 96 -13.00 -11.10 1.25
C SER A 96 -11.88 -11.06 0.21
N LEU A 97 -11.01 -10.04 0.28
CA LEU A 97 -10.02 -9.80 -0.77
C LEU A 97 -9.00 -10.93 -0.86
N VAL A 98 -8.40 -11.32 0.26
CA VAL A 98 -7.38 -12.37 0.32
C VAL A 98 -7.91 -13.72 -0.15
N PRO A 99 -9.08 -14.23 0.33
CA PRO A 99 -9.67 -15.45 -0.20
C PRO A 99 -9.90 -15.41 -1.72
N SER A 100 -10.42 -14.29 -2.24
CA SER A 100 -10.66 -14.12 -3.68
C SER A 100 -9.35 -14.15 -4.49
N LEU A 101 -8.31 -13.47 -4.01
CA LEU A 101 -7.00 -13.46 -4.65
C LEU A 101 -6.29 -14.81 -4.57
N LYS A 102 -6.38 -15.51 -3.43
CA LYS A 102 -5.86 -16.88 -3.29
C LYS A 102 -6.48 -17.84 -4.30
N ALA A 103 -7.80 -17.76 -4.49
CA ALA A 103 -8.52 -18.61 -5.44
C ALA A 103 -8.04 -18.48 -6.91
N CYS A 104 -7.40 -17.35 -7.26
CA CYS A 104 -6.83 -17.10 -8.59
C CYS A 104 -5.30 -17.02 -8.62
N GLY A 105 -4.62 -17.43 -7.55
CA GLY A 105 -3.15 -17.49 -7.46
C GLY A 105 -2.48 -16.11 -7.39
N MET A 106 -3.18 -15.10 -6.88
CA MET A 106 -2.75 -13.70 -6.83
C MET A 106 -2.41 -13.22 -5.41
N CYS A 107 -2.11 -14.11 -4.47
CA CYS A 107 -1.84 -13.75 -3.07
C CYS A 107 -0.59 -14.47 -2.55
N VAL A 108 0.17 -13.80 -1.69
CA VAL A 108 1.32 -14.39 -1.01
C VAL A 108 0.89 -15.55 -0.09
N ALA A 109 1.79 -16.51 0.12
CA ALA A 109 1.58 -17.61 1.05
C ALA A 109 1.46 -17.09 2.50
N GLU A 110 0.69 -17.81 3.32
CA GLU A 110 0.43 -17.44 4.73
C GLU A 110 1.68 -17.49 5.63
N GLU A 111 2.77 -18.10 5.18
CA GLU A 111 3.99 -18.28 5.98
C GLU A 111 4.75 -16.98 6.28
N LYS A 112 4.45 -15.85 5.61
CA LYS A 112 5.15 -14.56 5.79
C LYS A 112 4.54 -13.64 6.85
N THR A 113 3.92 -14.19 7.89
CA THR A 113 3.19 -13.41 8.91
C THR A 113 4.04 -12.36 9.63
N GLU A 114 5.33 -12.65 9.83
CA GLU A 114 6.32 -11.78 10.45
C GLU A 114 6.61 -10.51 9.63
N CYS A 115 6.24 -10.49 8.35
CA CYS A 115 6.42 -9.35 7.47
C CYS A 115 5.30 -8.30 7.61
N PHE A 116 4.26 -8.57 8.41
CA PHE A 116 3.12 -7.67 8.55
C PHE A 116 3.04 -7.03 9.93
N LEU A 117 2.44 -5.84 10.00
CA LEU A 117 2.03 -5.22 11.26
C LEU A 117 0.82 -5.97 11.87
N GLU A 118 -0.13 -6.28 11.00
CA GLU A 118 -1.34 -7.08 11.22
C GLU A 118 -1.55 -7.89 9.94
N PRO A 119 -2.29 -9.01 9.93
CA PRO A 119 -2.43 -9.84 8.74
C PRO A 119 -2.67 -9.04 7.45
N TYR A 120 -1.73 -9.13 6.51
CA TYR A 120 -1.72 -8.42 5.22
C TYR A 120 -1.65 -6.88 5.30
N ASN A 121 -1.48 -6.25 6.46
CA ASN A 121 -1.21 -4.82 6.61
C ASN A 121 0.30 -4.57 6.76
N LEU A 122 0.92 -3.91 5.77
CA LEU A 122 2.36 -3.67 5.70
C LEU A 122 2.81 -2.48 6.55
N ALA A 123 2.00 -1.43 6.64
CA ALA A 123 2.33 -0.22 7.39
C ALA A 123 1.11 0.70 7.55
N ASN A 124 1.13 1.49 8.63
CA ASN A 124 0.23 2.61 8.84
C ASN A 124 1.04 3.91 8.72
N ILE A 125 0.70 4.75 7.75
CA ILE A 125 1.36 6.02 7.45
C ILE A 125 0.41 7.18 7.74
N SER A 126 0.66 7.94 8.80
CA SER A 126 -0.12 9.13 9.12
C SER A 126 0.02 10.22 8.06
N ASP A 127 -0.91 11.17 8.06
CA ASP A 127 -0.82 12.36 7.22
C ASP A 127 0.45 13.18 7.56
N PHE A 128 1.16 13.63 6.52
CA PHE A 128 2.38 14.43 6.67
C PHE A 128 2.14 15.86 7.19
N ASN A 129 0.88 16.27 7.35
CA ASN A 129 0.46 17.60 7.79
C ASN A 129 1.12 18.70 6.93
N SER A 130 1.67 19.74 7.57
CA SER A 130 2.37 20.82 6.85
C SER A 130 3.75 20.44 6.31
N LEU A 131 4.33 19.29 6.70
CA LEU A 131 5.63 18.87 6.20
C LEU A 131 5.58 18.51 4.70
N ILE A 132 4.45 18.03 4.18
CA ILE A 132 4.36 17.70 2.74
C ILE A 132 4.51 18.94 1.86
N ALA A 133 3.96 20.08 2.28
CA ALA A 133 4.06 21.33 1.54
C ALA A 133 5.53 21.80 1.47
N GLN A 134 6.24 21.73 2.60
CA GLN A 134 7.67 22.09 2.66
C GLN A 134 8.55 21.10 1.87
N ALA A 135 8.25 19.81 1.93
CA ALA A 135 8.93 18.79 1.15
C ALA A 135 8.79 19.03 -0.36
N GLN A 136 7.59 19.40 -0.81
CA GLN A 136 7.31 19.74 -2.21
C GLN A 136 8.01 21.03 -2.65
N GLU A 137 7.97 22.07 -1.82
CA GLU A 137 8.63 23.35 -2.07
C GLU A 137 10.14 23.20 -2.23
N HIS A 138 10.78 22.44 -1.34
CA HIS A 138 12.22 22.22 -1.34
C HIS A 138 12.67 21.00 -2.15
N ARG A 139 11.73 20.24 -2.72
CA ARG A 139 11.98 19.04 -3.54
C ARG A 139 12.84 17.99 -2.82
N VAL A 140 12.61 17.82 -1.52
CA VAL A 140 13.25 16.79 -0.69
C VAL A 140 12.20 15.85 -0.11
N PRO A 141 12.53 14.57 0.16
CA PRO A 141 11.67 13.71 0.94
C PRO A 141 11.29 14.34 2.28
N VAL A 142 10.07 14.10 2.76
CA VAL A 142 9.57 14.63 4.04
C VAL A 142 10.56 14.36 5.18
N PHE A 143 11.16 13.16 5.21
CA PHE A 143 12.11 12.77 6.24
C PHE A 143 13.51 13.40 6.13
N LEU A 144 13.81 14.12 5.04
CA LEU A 144 15.07 14.86 4.85
C LEU A 144 14.91 16.37 5.05
N LEU A 145 13.73 16.84 5.43
CA LEU A 145 13.50 18.25 5.71
C LEU A 145 14.39 18.74 6.86
N THR A 146 15.14 19.80 6.58
CA THR A 146 15.96 20.52 7.56
C THR A 146 15.14 21.58 8.30
N LYS A 147 15.68 22.05 9.42
CA LYS A 147 15.04 23.11 10.23
C LYS A 147 14.90 24.39 9.44
N GLU A 148 15.94 24.72 8.67
CA GLU A 148 16.03 25.90 7.83
C GLU A 148 14.96 25.88 6.74
N GLN A 149 14.74 24.72 6.12
CA GLN A 149 13.70 24.53 5.10
C GLN A 149 12.29 24.64 5.68
N VAL A 150 12.04 24.10 6.88
CA VAL A 150 10.70 24.15 7.48
C VAL A 150 10.37 25.54 8.04
N GLY A 151 11.39 26.35 8.36
CA GLY A 151 11.20 27.73 8.80
C GLY A 151 10.40 27.88 10.10
N LYS A 152 10.35 26.83 10.93
CA LYS A 152 9.68 26.82 12.25
C LYS A 152 10.71 26.71 13.37
N THR A 153 10.36 27.22 14.54
CA THR A 153 11.23 27.23 15.73
C THR A 153 10.45 26.81 16.99
N GLY A 154 11.20 26.54 18.06
CA GLY A 154 10.64 26.12 19.35
C GLY A 154 9.85 24.82 19.27
N ARG A 155 8.84 24.68 20.15
CA ARG A 155 8.05 23.45 20.30
C ARG A 155 7.37 22.95 19.00
N VAL A 156 7.08 23.86 18.07
CA VAL A 156 6.51 23.50 16.76
C VAL A 156 7.53 22.74 15.92
N TRP A 157 8.78 23.21 15.89
CA TRP A 157 9.88 22.49 15.24
C TRP A 157 10.13 21.15 15.90
N ASP A 158 10.22 21.09 17.23
CA ASP A 158 10.51 19.83 17.93
C ASP A 158 9.47 18.73 17.64
N ASN A 159 8.19 19.11 17.52
CA ASN A 159 7.13 18.18 17.13
C ASN A 159 7.23 17.76 15.66
N MET A 160 7.57 18.70 14.77
CA MET A 160 7.76 18.43 13.34
C MET A 160 8.97 17.52 13.09
N GLU A 161 10.06 17.74 13.81
CA GLU A 161 11.28 16.93 13.78
C GLU A 161 11.00 15.50 14.24
N LYS A 162 10.28 15.33 15.36
CA LYS A 162 9.84 13.99 15.80
C LYS A 162 8.99 13.29 14.74
N SER A 163 8.00 13.99 14.18
CA SER A 163 7.14 13.44 13.14
C SER A 163 7.94 13.06 11.88
N ARG A 164 8.90 13.91 11.47
CA ARG A 164 9.83 13.64 10.36
C ARG A 164 10.60 12.34 10.58
N ASP A 165 11.16 12.16 11.77
CA ASP A 165 11.99 11.01 12.11
C ASP A 165 11.15 9.72 12.25
N GLU A 166 9.91 9.84 12.76
CA GLU A 166 8.92 8.76 12.80
C GLU A 166 8.54 8.28 11.38
N PHE A 167 8.36 9.21 10.43
CA PHE A 167 8.13 8.85 9.03
C PHE A 167 9.32 8.09 8.46
N HIS A 168 10.55 8.54 8.72
CA HIS A 168 11.75 7.83 8.26
C HIS A 168 11.78 6.38 8.76
N SER A 169 11.52 6.19 10.06
CA SER A 169 11.47 4.86 10.68
C SER A 169 10.38 3.97 10.06
N THR A 170 9.19 4.54 9.84
CA THR A 170 8.07 3.85 9.20
C THR A 170 8.40 3.41 7.77
N PHE A 171 8.95 4.31 6.95
CA PHE A 171 9.34 3.99 5.58
C PHE A 171 10.47 2.96 5.51
N LYS A 172 11.46 3.05 6.41
CA LYS A 172 12.54 2.07 6.49
C LYS A 172 12.02 0.68 6.86
N THR A 173 11.07 0.61 7.79
CA THR A 173 10.44 -0.64 8.21
C THR A 173 9.57 -1.23 7.10
N LEU A 174 8.77 -0.40 6.43
CA LEU A 174 7.98 -0.80 5.26
C LEU A 174 8.87 -1.36 4.15
N ALA A 175 9.97 -0.68 3.82
CA ALA A 175 10.91 -1.15 2.81
C ALA A 175 11.49 -2.53 3.16
N LYS A 176 11.91 -2.74 4.42
CA LYS A 176 12.39 -4.05 4.89
C LYS A 176 11.34 -5.15 4.74
N ARG A 177 10.09 -4.88 5.13
CA ARG A 177 8.97 -5.82 5.00
C ARG A 177 8.72 -6.19 3.54
N ILE A 178 8.70 -5.21 2.64
CA ILE A 178 8.53 -5.45 1.21
C ILE A 178 9.65 -6.35 0.68
N VAL A 179 10.91 -6.01 0.98
CA VAL A 179 12.08 -6.81 0.56
C VAL A 179 11.95 -8.26 1.04
N GLN A 180 11.65 -8.48 2.32
CA GLN A 180 11.49 -9.82 2.89
C GLN A 180 10.30 -10.61 2.28
N ILE A 181 9.26 -9.92 1.81
CA ILE A 181 8.13 -10.58 1.13
C ILE A 181 8.47 -10.93 -0.32
N THR A 182 9.32 -10.15 -0.99
CA THR A 182 9.62 -10.33 -2.42
C THR A 182 10.89 -11.11 -2.71
N GLU A 183 11.79 -11.23 -1.74
CA GLU A 183 12.99 -12.07 -1.76
C GLU A 183 12.76 -13.40 -1.01
#